data_AF-A0AAN9BVJ2-F1
#
_entry.id   AF-A0AAN9BVJ2-F1
#
_cell.length_a   1.000
_cell.length_b   1.000
_cell.length_c   1.000
_cell.angle_alpha   90.00
_cell.angle_beta   90.00
_cell.angle_gamma   90.00
#
_symmetry.space_group_name_H-M   'P 1'
#
loop_
_entity.id
_entity.type
_entity.pdbx_description
1 polymer ?
#
loop_
_entity_poly.entity_id
_entity_poly.type
_entity_poly.pdbx_seq_one_letter_code
_entity_poly.pdbx_strand_id
1 'polypeptide(L)'
;MAGASVCSVVCFFAALLATGGAIDCYKCTSYNGNDQTCEDPFKQDLSTVHLIARKCQYGYFSGTHCIKLKGIKNDGTHIVVRSCADADWGKNCGDIRYFYGDDVMEKIRGCLTTCNFDGCNTAPSRLAPAPVLLAMILLGAVWSAVRALCRVL
;
A
#
# COMPACT_ATOMS: atom_id res chain seq x y z
N MET A 1 41.43 -22.95 -4.44
CA MET A 1 41.26 -21.99 -3.33
C MET A 1 40.90 -20.57 -3.80
N ALA A 2 40.54 -20.35 -5.08
CA ALA A 2 40.24 -19.02 -5.63
C ALA A 2 38.74 -18.60 -5.56
N GLY A 3 37.81 -19.52 -5.27
CA GLY A 3 36.37 -19.26 -5.33
C GLY A 3 35.80 -18.43 -4.16
N ALA A 4 36.41 -18.51 -2.98
CA ALA A 4 35.96 -17.77 -1.80
C ALA A 4 36.21 -16.26 -1.91
N SER A 5 37.28 -15.86 -2.62
CA SER A 5 37.67 -14.46 -2.81
C SER A 5 36.73 -13.72 -3.77
N VAL A 6 36.36 -14.36 -4.88
CA VAL A 6 35.45 -13.77 -5.88
C VAL A 6 34.05 -13.56 -5.31
N CYS A 7 33.53 -14.54 -4.55
CA CYS A 7 32.20 -14.42 -3.93
C CYS A 7 32.16 -13.29 -2.89
N SER A 8 33.23 -13.10 -2.11
CA SER A 8 33.32 -12.04 -1.11
C SER A 8 33.40 -10.65 -1.74
N VAL A 9 34.10 -10.51 -2.88
CA VAL A 9 34.16 -9.25 -3.64
C VAL A 9 32.82 -8.92 -4.28
N VAL A 10 32.13 -9.90 -4.88
CA VAL A 10 30.80 -9.71 -5.48
C VAL A 10 29.75 -9.30 -4.44
N CYS A 11 29.72 -9.94 -3.26
CA CYS A 11 28.83 -9.54 -2.17
C CYS A 11 29.11 -8.11 -1.67
N PHE A 12 30.37 -7.71 -1.61
CA PHE A 12 30.76 -6.36 -1.19
C PHE A 12 30.28 -5.30 -2.20
N PHE A 13 30.43 -5.56 -3.51
CA PHE A 13 29.92 -4.67 -4.57
C PHE A 13 28.39 -4.65 -4.64
N ALA A 14 27.71 -5.77 -4.40
CA ALA A 14 26.24 -5.81 -4.34
C ALA A 14 25.68 -5.01 -3.15
N ALA A 15 26.36 -5.05 -1.99
CA ALA A 15 25.99 -4.25 -0.83
C ALA A 15 26.21 -2.74 -1.06
N LEU A 16 27.22 -2.34 -1.84
CA LEU A 16 27.46 -0.95 -2.25
C LEU A 16 26.38 -0.41 -3.21
N LEU A 17 25.69 -1.28 -3.95
CA LEU A 17 24.60 -0.93 -4.86
C LEU A 17 23.22 -0.94 -4.18
N ALA A 18 23.13 -1.34 -2.91
CA ALA A 18 21.90 -1.27 -2.13
C ALA A 18 21.62 0.18 -1.73
N THR A 19 21.25 1.00 -2.71
CA THR A 19 20.64 2.29 -2.44
C THR A 19 19.28 2.03 -1.80
N GLY A 20 19.10 2.43 -0.54
CA GLY A 20 17.79 2.40 0.12
C GLY A 20 16.84 3.31 -0.64
N GLY A 21 16.00 2.73 -1.51
CA GLY A 21 14.96 3.46 -2.22
C GLY A 21 13.85 3.83 -1.24
N ALA A 22 13.46 5.11 -1.23
CA ALA A 22 12.17 5.48 -0.65
C ALA A 22 11.06 4.90 -1.52
N ILE A 23 9.96 4.48 -0.91
CA ILE A 23 8.76 4.07 -1.65
C ILE A 23 7.92 5.30 -2.04
N ASP A 24 7.06 5.12 -3.04
CA ASP A 24 6.11 6.13 -3.47
C ASP A 24 4.75 5.89 -2.82
N CYS A 25 4.25 6.84 -2.03
CA CYS A 25 2.92 6.72 -1.39
C CYS A 25 1.97 7.79 -1.93
N TYR A 26 0.66 7.52 -1.83
CA TYR A 26 -0.31 8.61 -1.93
C TYR A 26 -0.22 9.46 -0.65
N LYS A 27 -0.23 10.78 -0.80
CA LYS A 27 -0.22 11.74 0.31
C LYS A 27 -1.35 12.75 0.13
N CYS A 28 -2.32 12.72 1.05
CA CYS A 28 -3.49 13.59 1.03
C CYS A 28 -4.16 13.62 2.41
N THR A 29 -4.89 14.70 2.67
CA THR A 29 -5.78 14.81 3.83
C THR A 29 -7.11 15.37 3.37
N SER A 30 -8.19 14.64 3.65
CA SER A 30 -9.57 15.08 3.41
C SER A 30 -10.30 15.23 4.73
N TYR A 31 -11.03 16.33 4.86
CA TYR A 31 -11.93 16.62 5.98
C TYR A 31 -13.35 16.70 5.47
N ASN A 32 -14.26 15.91 6.06
CA ASN A 32 -15.66 15.82 5.65
C ASN A 32 -15.86 15.62 4.12
N GLY A 33 -14.93 14.91 3.46
CA GLY A 33 -15.00 14.64 2.02
C GLY A 33 -14.70 15.84 1.12
N ASN A 34 -13.99 16.86 1.62
CA ASN A 34 -13.63 18.04 0.82
C ASN A 34 -12.67 17.73 -0.34
N ASP A 35 -11.90 16.64 -0.25
CA ASP A 35 -11.07 16.11 -1.32
C ASP A 35 -11.56 14.71 -1.70
N GLN A 36 -12.45 14.67 -2.69
CA GLN A 36 -13.01 13.43 -3.25
C GLN A 36 -11.94 12.48 -3.81
N THR A 37 -10.79 12.99 -4.26
CA THR A 37 -9.70 12.15 -4.80
C THR A 37 -8.95 11.43 -3.68
N CYS A 38 -8.99 11.97 -2.46
CA CYS A 38 -8.50 11.34 -1.25
C CYS A 38 -9.55 10.44 -0.57
N GLU A 39 -10.82 10.44 -0.96
CA GLU A 39 -11.83 9.62 -0.28
C GLU A 39 -11.84 8.14 -0.75
N ASP A 40 -12.70 7.34 -0.11
CA ASP A 40 -13.03 6.00 -0.56
C ASP A 40 -14.38 5.99 -1.31
N PRO A 41 -14.54 5.23 -2.41
CA PRO A 41 -13.53 4.38 -3.05
C PRO A 41 -12.43 5.19 -3.73
N PHE A 42 -11.18 4.75 -3.54
CA PHE A 42 -10.01 5.43 -4.08
C PHE A 42 -9.76 4.99 -5.53
N LYS A 43 -9.70 5.95 -6.45
CA LYS A 43 -9.53 5.68 -7.90
C LYS A 43 -8.07 5.84 -8.29
N GLN A 44 -7.45 4.80 -8.84
CA GLN A 44 -6.08 4.87 -9.36
C GLN A 44 -6.08 5.33 -10.82
N ASP A 45 -6.43 6.58 -11.06
CA ASP A 45 -6.45 7.20 -12.39
C ASP A 45 -5.70 8.55 -12.41
N LEU A 46 -5.75 9.24 -13.56
CA LEU A 46 -5.08 10.54 -13.76
C LEU A 46 -5.47 11.59 -12.70
N SER A 47 -6.66 11.49 -12.10
CA SER A 47 -7.09 12.43 -11.06
C SER A 47 -6.30 12.28 -9.76
N THR A 48 -5.66 11.14 -9.48
CA THR A 48 -4.90 10.90 -8.24
C THR A 48 -3.39 10.96 -8.42
N VAL A 49 -2.89 11.15 -9.66
CA VAL A 49 -1.46 11.22 -9.94
C VAL A 49 -0.79 12.36 -9.15
N HIS A 50 -1.50 13.47 -8.95
CA HIS A 50 -1.00 14.61 -8.19
C HIS A 50 -0.82 14.34 -6.68
N LEU A 51 -1.41 13.25 -6.17
CA LEU A 51 -1.27 12.82 -4.78
C LEU A 51 -0.04 11.94 -4.54
N ILE A 52 0.68 11.53 -5.60
CA ILE A 52 1.84 10.64 -5.48
C ILE A 52 3.04 11.42 -4.93
N ALA A 53 3.49 11.06 -3.73
CA ALA A 53 4.74 11.51 -3.16
C ALA A 53 5.89 10.63 -3.66
N ARG A 54 6.55 11.03 -4.75
CA ARG A 54 7.67 10.30 -5.40
C ARG A 54 8.95 10.15 -4.57
N LYS A 55 8.99 10.84 -3.43
CA LYS A 55 10.07 10.78 -2.46
C LYS A 55 9.41 10.91 -1.10
N CYS A 56 9.00 9.78 -0.55
CA CYS A 56 8.59 9.73 0.84
C CYS A 56 9.79 10.06 1.73
N GLN A 57 9.95 11.33 2.08
CA GLN A 57 10.94 11.79 3.06
C GLN A 57 10.20 12.29 4.30
N TYR A 58 10.62 11.77 5.46
CA TYR A 58 10.12 12.17 6.77
C TYR A 58 11.30 12.74 7.57
N GLY A 59 11.43 14.08 7.56
CA GLY A 59 12.62 14.74 8.10
C GLY A 59 13.89 14.29 7.38
N TYR A 60 14.82 13.69 8.14
CA TYR A 60 16.08 13.14 7.62
C TYR A 60 15.97 11.67 7.17
N PHE A 61 14.81 11.03 7.35
CA PHE A 61 14.62 9.61 7.09
C PHE A 61 13.83 9.39 5.79
N SER A 62 14.13 8.28 5.11
CA SER A 62 13.32 7.81 3.98
C SER A 62 12.13 7.02 4.51
N GLY A 63 10.94 7.32 4.01
CA GLY A 63 9.74 6.55 4.27
C GLY A 63 9.85 5.20 3.60
N THR A 64 9.67 4.16 4.41
CA THR A 64 9.72 2.75 4.00
C THR A 64 8.32 2.13 3.95
N HIS A 65 7.31 2.87 4.42
CA HIS A 65 5.93 2.40 4.53
C HIS A 65 4.93 3.50 4.13
N CYS A 66 3.77 3.09 3.62
CA CYS A 66 2.63 3.98 3.43
C CYS A 66 1.61 3.72 4.52
N ILE A 67 0.99 4.79 5.01
CA ILE A 67 -0.13 4.72 5.97
C ILE A 67 -1.41 5.24 5.35
N LYS A 68 -2.52 4.68 5.83
CA LYS A 68 -3.87 5.21 5.64
C LYS A 68 -4.58 5.26 6.99
N LEU A 69 -5.00 6.45 7.38
CA LEU A 69 -5.84 6.71 8.56
C LEU A 69 -7.23 7.12 8.08
N LYS A 70 -8.26 6.50 8.64
CA LYS A 70 -9.65 6.91 8.43
C LYS A 70 -10.39 6.89 9.76
N GLY A 71 -11.08 7.96 10.09
CA GLY A 71 -11.78 8.06 11.37
C GLY A 71 -12.61 9.31 11.52
N ILE A 72 -12.96 9.58 12.77
CA ILE A 72 -13.77 10.74 13.19
C ILE A 72 -13.04 11.43 14.34
N LYS A 73 -12.89 12.75 14.25
CA LYS A 73 -12.35 13.60 15.31
C LYS A 73 -13.34 13.77 16.46
N ASN A 74 -12.89 14.35 17.57
CA ASN A 74 -13.76 14.61 18.74
C ASN A 74 -14.93 15.56 18.43
N ASP A 75 -14.78 16.48 17.47
CA ASP A 75 -15.81 17.43 17.04
C ASP A 75 -16.82 16.85 16.04
N GLY A 76 -16.68 15.56 15.68
CA GLY A 76 -17.52 14.88 14.69
C GLY A 76 -17.00 14.98 13.25
N THR A 77 -15.90 15.68 13.00
CA THR A 77 -15.31 15.79 11.66
C THR A 77 -14.78 14.43 11.17
N HIS A 78 -15.24 14.00 10.00
CA HIS A 78 -14.67 12.84 9.31
C HIS A 78 -13.31 13.20 8.72
N ILE A 79 -12.33 12.33 8.87
CA ILE A 79 -10.99 12.54 8.36
C ILE A 79 -10.46 11.29 7.64
N VAL A 80 -9.84 11.51 6.48
CA VAL A 80 -9.01 10.54 5.78
C VAL A 80 -7.63 11.13 5.57
N VAL A 81 -6.59 10.42 6.01
CA VAL A 81 -5.19 10.81 5.79
C VAL A 81 -4.47 9.66 5.10
N ARG A 82 -3.74 9.97 4.04
CA ARG A 82 -2.72 9.10 3.45
C ARG A 82 -1.39 9.80 3.56
N SER A 83 -0.35 9.07 3.98
CA SER A 83 0.99 9.62 4.12
C SER A 83 2.04 8.52 4.03
N CYS A 84 3.30 8.94 4.02
CA CYS A 84 4.45 8.08 4.25
C CYS A 84 4.69 7.88 5.75
N ALA A 85 5.34 6.78 6.11
CA ALA A 85 5.87 6.46 7.43
C ALA A 85 7.25 5.79 7.29
N ASP A 86 8.04 5.87 8.35
CA ASP A 86 9.39 5.29 8.47
C ASP A 86 9.38 3.86 9.05
N ALA A 87 8.22 3.37 9.49
CA ALA A 87 8.08 2.05 10.11
C ALA A 87 6.71 1.41 9.85
N ASP A 88 6.63 0.10 10.07
CA ASP A 88 5.37 -0.65 10.07
C ASP A 88 4.61 -0.41 11.38
N TRP A 89 3.41 0.16 11.28
CA TRP A 89 2.52 0.37 12.42
C TRP A 89 1.37 -0.63 12.45
N GLY A 90 1.35 -1.59 11.52
CA GLY A 90 0.34 -2.64 11.41
C GLY A 90 -1.06 -2.11 11.09
N LYS A 91 -2.07 -2.82 11.59
CA LYS A 91 -3.48 -2.45 11.47
C LYS A 91 -4.08 -2.28 12.85
N ASN A 92 -4.35 -1.04 13.23
CA ASN A 92 -4.89 -0.70 14.54
C ASN A 92 -6.17 0.11 14.39
N CYS A 93 -7.21 -0.27 15.11
CA CYS A 93 -8.47 0.47 15.18
C CYS A 93 -8.79 0.85 16.61
N GLY A 94 -9.39 2.01 16.82
CA GLY A 94 -9.73 2.55 18.13
C GLY A 94 -9.40 4.03 18.22
N ASP A 95 -8.94 4.44 19.39
CA ASP A 95 -8.56 5.82 19.67
C ASP A 95 -7.09 6.05 19.29
N ILE A 96 -6.88 6.76 18.18
CA ILE A 96 -5.56 7.04 17.60
C ILE A 96 -5.17 8.48 17.94
N ARG A 97 -3.91 8.65 18.34
CA ARG A 97 -3.30 9.96 18.56
C ARG A 97 -2.62 10.40 17.26
N TYR A 98 -3.19 11.39 16.59
CA TYR A 98 -2.65 11.90 15.34
C TYR A 98 -1.99 13.25 15.58
N PHE A 99 -0.75 13.39 15.14
CA PHE A 99 0.01 14.63 15.23
C PHE A 99 0.06 15.29 13.86
N TYR A 100 -0.34 16.55 13.79
CA TYR A 100 -0.28 17.36 12.58
C TYR A 100 0.56 18.61 12.83
N GLY A 101 1.62 18.79 12.04
CA GLY A 101 2.63 19.82 12.31
C GLY A 101 3.42 19.52 13.57
N ASP A 102 4.11 20.54 14.09
CA ASP A 102 5.09 20.34 15.17
C ASP A 102 4.46 20.09 16.55
N ASP A 103 3.21 20.52 16.81
CA ASP A 103 2.64 20.46 18.18
C ASP A 103 1.13 20.20 18.28
N VAL A 104 0.40 20.00 17.18
CA VAL A 104 -1.07 19.80 17.25
C VAL A 104 -1.38 18.32 17.31
N MET A 105 -1.76 17.85 18.50
CA MET A 105 -2.23 16.49 18.73
C MET A 105 -3.76 16.44 18.73
N GLU A 106 -4.33 15.64 17.84
CA GLU A 106 -5.76 15.37 17.75
C GLU A 106 -6.06 13.90 18.05
N LYS A 107 -7.17 13.65 18.75
CA LYS A 107 -7.69 12.31 18.96
C LYS A 107 -8.64 11.95 17.81
N ILE A 108 -8.35 10.85 17.13
CA ILE A 108 -9.15 10.31 16.03
C ILE A 108 -9.65 8.93 16.42
N ARG A 109 -10.97 8.74 16.46
CA ARG A 109 -11.57 7.41 16.58
C ARG A 109 -11.67 6.80 15.19
N GLY A 110 -10.86 5.80 14.88
CA GLY A 110 -10.74 5.29 13.52
C GLY A 110 -9.86 4.06 13.38
N CYS A 111 -9.40 3.81 12.16
CA CYS A 111 -8.44 2.75 11.83
C CYS A 111 -7.24 3.34 11.09
N LEU A 112 -6.05 2.91 11.50
CA LEU A 112 -4.78 3.10 10.81
C LEU A 112 -4.35 1.76 10.21
N THR A 113 -3.90 1.79 8.96
CA THR A 113 -3.31 0.64 8.26
C THR A 113 -1.99 1.03 7.62
N THR A 114 -1.03 0.13 7.65
CA THR A 114 0.29 0.30 7.05
C THR A 114 0.61 -0.79 6.01
N CYS A 115 1.45 -0.46 5.03
CA CYS A 115 1.94 -1.36 3.99
C CYS A 115 3.29 -0.84 3.43
N ASN A 116 4.04 -1.66 2.68
CA ASN A 116 5.47 -1.42 2.39
C ASN A 116 5.84 -1.52 0.90
N PHE A 117 4.92 -1.17 -0.01
CA PHE A 117 5.19 -1.13 -1.46
C PHE A 117 4.53 0.10 -2.08
N ASP A 118 4.97 0.49 -3.28
CA ASP A 118 4.51 1.71 -3.95
C ASP A 118 2.99 1.74 -4.12
N GLY A 119 2.38 2.86 -3.72
CA GLY A 119 0.95 3.13 -3.88
C GLY A 119 0.05 2.21 -3.05
N CYS A 120 0.58 1.47 -2.07
CA CYS A 120 -0.19 0.44 -1.36
C CYS A 120 -1.32 1.01 -0.47
N ASN A 121 -1.24 2.28 -0.05
CA ASN A 121 -2.24 2.94 0.79
C ASN A 121 -3.48 3.42 0.03
N THR A 122 -3.83 2.71 -1.05
CA THR A 122 -5.11 2.87 -1.76
C THR A 122 -6.27 2.31 -0.94
N ALA A 123 -7.47 2.36 -1.50
CA ALA A 123 -8.58 1.57 -1.02
C ALA A 123 -8.80 0.43 -2.00
N PRO A 124 -9.12 -0.79 -1.54
CA PRO A 124 -9.59 -1.82 -2.45
C PRO A 124 -10.82 -1.27 -3.17
N SER A 125 -10.65 -0.97 -4.46
CA SER A 125 -11.78 -0.89 -5.37
C SER A 125 -12.46 -2.25 -5.30
N ARG A 126 -13.79 -2.29 -5.13
CA ARG A 126 -14.53 -3.55 -5.20
C ARG A 126 -14.38 -4.11 -6.63
N LEU A 127 -13.27 -4.79 -6.91
CA LEU A 127 -13.15 -5.60 -8.11
C LEU A 127 -14.15 -6.74 -7.92
N ALA A 128 -15.21 -6.73 -8.74
CA ALA A 128 -16.09 -7.88 -8.84
C ALA A 128 -15.22 -9.10 -9.23
N PRO A 129 -15.28 -10.22 -8.51
CA PRO A 129 -14.44 -11.40 -8.76
C PRO A 129 -14.82 -12.16 -10.05
N ALA A 130 -15.65 -11.55 -10.91
CA ALA A 130 -16.21 -12.16 -12.10
C ALA A 130 -15.18 -12.81 -13.04
N PRO A 131 -14.01 -12.21 -13.36
CA PRO A 131 -13.08 -12.84 -14.30
C PRO A 131 -12.35 -14.04 -13.70
N VAL A 132 -12.10 -14.06 -12.38
CA VAL A 132 -11.38 -15.17 -11.72
C VAL A 132 -12.27 -16.40 -11.60
N LEU A 133 -13.55 -16.22 -11.25
CA LEU A 133 -14.53 -17.31 -11.23
C LEU A 133 -14.73 -17.92 -12.62
N LEU A 134 -14.80 -17.10 -13.67
CA LEU A 134 -14.95 -17.58 -15.04
C LEU A 134 -13.73 -18.41 -15.50
N ALA A 135 -12.51 -17.96 -15.19
CA ALA A 135 -11.28 -18.67 -15.51
C ALA A 135 -11.19 -20.05 -14.82
N MET A 136 -11.59 -20.13 -13.55
CA MET A 136 -11.60 -21.40 -12.80
C MET A 136 -12.61 -22.42 -13.37
N ILE A 137 -13.79 -21.95 -13.81
CA ILE A 137 -14.80 -22.80 -14.45
C ILE A 137 -14.28 -23.33 -15.79
N LEU A 138 -13.66 -22.47 -16.61
CA LEU A 138 -13.09 -22.87 -17.90
C LEU A 138 -11.95 -23.89 -17.74
N LEU A 139 -11.04 -23.68 -16.79
CA LEU A 139 -9.97 -24.64 -16.50
C LEU A 139 -10.50 -25.99 -16.01
N GLY A 140 -11.54 -25.98 -15.16
CA GLY A 140 -12.21 -27.21 -14.72
C GLY A 140 -12.91 -27.97 -15.84
N ALA A 141 -13.54 -27.25 -16.77
CA ALA A 141 -14.18 -27.84 -17.95
C ALA A 141 -13.16 -28.47 -18.90
N VAL A 142 -12.05 -27.77 -19.17
CA VAL A 142 -10.94 -28.27 -20.01
C VAL A 142 -10.31 -29.52 -19.39
N TRP A 143 -10.03 -29.50 -18.08
CA TRP A 143 -9.48 -30.66 -17.37
C TRP A 143 -10.40 -31.88 -17.43
N SER A 144 -11.70 -31.67 -17.30
CA SER A 144 -12.71 -32.73 -17.39
C SER A 144 -12.78 -33.33 -18.80
N ALA A 145 -12.72 -32.49 -19.83
CA ALA A 145 -12.69 -32.94 -21.23
C ALA A 145 -11.43 -33.76 -21.55
N VAL A 146 -10.25 -33.29 -21.12
CA VAL A 146 -8.97 -34.01 -21.31
C VAL A 146 -9.01 -35.38 -20.61
N ARG A 147 -9.53 -35.45 -19.38
CA ARG A 147 -9.69 -36.73 -18.66
C ARG A 147 -10.65 -37.69 -19.38
N ALA A 148 -11.71 -37.19 -19.99
CA ALA A 148 -12.66 -38.02 -20.73
C ALA A 148 -12.02 -38.59 -22.01
N LEU A 149 -11.27 -37.77 -22.75
CA LEU A 149 -10.52 -38.19 -23.95
C LEU A 149 -9.44 -39.23 -23.63
N CYS A 150 -8.68 -39.06 -22.54
CA CYS A 150 -7.65 -40.03 -22.14
C CYS A 150 -8.20 -41.37 -21.60
N ARG A 151 -9.51 -41.49 -21.33
CA ARG A 151 -10.13 -42.77 -20.93
C ARG A 151 -10.67 -43.57 -22.12
N VAL A 152 -10.81 -42.94 -23.28
CA VAL A 152 -11.38 -43.53 -24.50
C VAL A 152 -10.29 -43.99 -25.49
N LEU A 153 -9.05 -43.52 -25.31
CA LEU A 153 -7.83 -43.99 -25.98
C LEU A 153 -7.14 -45.08 -25.14
#